data_AF-A0A5B7AHS0-F1
#
_entry.id   AF-A0A5B7AHS0-F1
#
_cell.length_a   1.000
_cell.length_b   1.000
_cell.length_c   1.000
_cell.angle_alpha   90.00
_cell.angle_beta   90.00
_cell.angle_gamma   90.00
#
_symmetry.space_group_name_H-M   'P 1'
#
loop_
_entity.id
_entity.type
_entity.pdbx_description
1 polymer ?
#
loop_
_entity_poly.entity_id
_entity_poly.type
_entity_poly.pdbx_seq_one_letter_code
_entity_poly.pdbx_strand_id
1 'polypeptide(L)'
;HLMMENLSSLLDSLILINQTGKSQERLTRSVDDLIPSVRKLRKLADLLDMPLKSIAAAWESGDLISCGFTLSEVEDFIRAIFSDSPLRKECLWRLESASF
;
A
#
# COMPACT_ATOMS: atom_id res chain seq x y z
N HIS A 1 17.64 10.18 -15.71
CA HIS A 1 18.07 11.09 -14.63
C HIS A 1 17.01 12.14 -14.26
N LEU A 2 16.18 12.64 -15.19
CA LEU A 2 15.16 13.68 -14.92
C LEU A 2 13.99 13.29 -13.99
N MET A 3 13.72 11.99 -13.76
CA MET A 3 12.51 11.59 -13.02
C MET A 3 12.64 11.72 -11.50
N MET A 4 13.85 11.65 -10.93
CA MET A 4 14.03 11.84 -9.49
C MET A 4 13.93 13.30 -9.06
N GLU A 5 14.38 14.24 -9.89
CA GLU A 5 14.32 15.69 -9.59
C GLU A 5 12.86 16.18 -9.52
N ASN A 6 11.98 15.65 -10.36
CA ASN A 6 10.53 15.94 -10.30
C ASN A 6 9.87 15.34 -9.05
N LEU A 7 10.37 14.21 -8.55
CA LEU A 7 9.87 13.63 -7.30
C LEU A 7 10.32 14.45 -6.09
N SER A 8 11.53 15.02 -6.13
CA SER A 8 12.02 15.90 -5.07
C SER A 8 11.14 17.13 -4.89
N SER A 9 10.79 17.83 -5.98
CA SER A 9 9.95 19.03 -5.89
C SER A 9 8.52 18.74 -5.44
N LEU A 10 7.99 17.57 -5.78
CA LEU A 10 6.73 17.07 -5.24
C LEU A 10 6.84 16.73 -3.75
N LEU A 11 7.94 16.08 -3.33
CA LEU A 11 8.20 15.76 -1.93
C LEU A 11 8.33 17.04 -1.10
N ASP A 12 9.06 18.04 -1.60
CA ASP A 12 9.26 19.34 -0.97
C ASP A 12 7.95 20.12 -0.89
N SER A 13 7.10 20.04 -1.92
CA SER A 13 5.75 20.61 -1.90
C SER A 13 4.85 19.92 -0.87
N LEU A 14 4.95 18.60 -0.73
CA LEU A 14 4.23 17.82 0.29
C LEU A 14 4.73 18.14 1.71
N ILE A 15 6.04 18.34 1.88
CA ILE A 15 6.66 18.77 3.15
C ILE A 15 6.21 20.19 3.51
N LEU A 16 6.14 21.11 2.54
CA LEU A 16 5.61 22.47 2.72
C LEU A 16 4.14 22.46 3.16
N ILE A 17 3.31 21.61 2.54
CA ILE A 17 1.91 21.41 2.96
C ILE A 17 1.84 20.86 4.40
N ASN A 18 2.79 20.05 4.83
CA ASN A 18 2.86 19.50 6.19
C ASN A 18 3.26 20.54 7.26
N GLN A 19 3.95 21.63 6.88
CA GLN A 19 4.42 22.69 7.79
C GLN A 19 3.36 23.75 8.09
N THR A 20 2.32 23.89 7.24
CA THR A 20 1.15 24.72 7.53
C THR A 20 0.29 24.07 8.60
N GLY A 21 0.64 24.33 9.86
CA GLY A 21 0.17 23.63 11.05
C GLY A 21 -1.36 23.46 11.14
N LYS A 22 -1.78 22.19 11.12
CA LYS A 22 -2.87 21.60 11.94
C LYS A 22 -3.01 20.10 11.62
N SER A 23 -2.56 19.26 12.56
CA SER A 23 -2.82 17.81 12.65
C SER A 23 -2.31 16.95 11.48
N GLN A 24 -1.14 16.33 11.68
CA GLN A 24 -0.49 15.42 10.73
C GLN A 24 -1.41 14.27 10.26
N GLU A 25 -2.31 13.76 11.13
CA GLU A 25 -3.28 12.71 10.76
C GLU A 25 -4.42 13.19 9.85
N ARG A 26 -4.79 14.47 9.90
CA ARG A 26 -5.86 15.02 9.02
C ARG A 26 -5.32 15.32 7.62
N LEU A 27 -4.03 15.65 7.52
CA LEU A 27 -3.37 15.99 6.26
C LEU A 27 -2.82 14.78 5.50
N THR A 28 -2.36 13.71 6.17
CA THR A 28 -2.03 12.45 5.48
C THR A 28 -3.24 11.90 4.74
N ARG A 29 -4.42 11.95 5.36
CA ARG A 29 -5.70 11.68 4.69
C ARG A 29 -5.93 12.61 3.50
N SER A 30 -5.69 13.92 3.65
CA SER A 30 -5.83 14.89 2.54
C SER A 30 -4.92 14.59 1.34
N VAL A 31 -3.66 14.21 1.55
CA VAL A 31 -2.75 13.88 0.44
C VAL A 31 -3.11 12.54 -0.19
N ASP A 32 -3.49 11.57 0.63
CA ASP A 32 -3.91 10.24 0.17
C ASP A 32 -5.22 10.27 -0.61
N ASP A 33 -6.11 11.19 -0.25
CA ASP A 33 -7.36 11.46 -0.95
C ASP A 33 -7.13 12.26 -2.24
N LEU A 34 -6.12 13.14 -2.27
CA LEU A 34 -5.77 13.95 -3.45
C LEU A 34 -4.93 13.18 -4.48
N ILE A 35 -4.09 12.23 -4.02
CA ILE A 35 -3.18 11.46 -4.88
C ILE A 35 -3.25 9.97 -4.51
N PRO A 36 -4.22 9.22 -5.06
CA PRO A 36 -4.43 7.80 -4.75
C PRO A 36 -3.19 6.93 -4.97
N SER A 37 -2.32 7.27 -5.93
CA SER A 37 -1.08 6.55 -6.19
C SER A 37 -0.05 6.68 -5.06
N VAL A 38 -0.02 7.81 -4.34
CA VAL A 38 0.86 8.00 -3.16
C VAL A 38 0.36 7.17 -1.98
N ARG A 39 -0.96 7.11 -1.78
CA ARG A 39 -1.57 6.23 -0.77
C ARG A 39 -1.21 4.77 -1.02
N LYS A 40 -1.35 4.31 -2.27
CA LYS A 40 -0.99 2.95 -2.68
C LYS A 40 0.50 2.65 -2.49
N LEU A 41 1.38 3.61 -2.82
CA LEU A 41 2.83 3.47 -2.61
C LEU A 41 3.19 3.33 -1.12
N ARG A 42 2.61 4.15 -0.24
CA ARG A 42 2.87 4.04 1.20
C ARG A 42 2.41 2.71 1.74
N LYS A 43 1.23 2.24 1.30
CA LYS A 43 0.71 0.93 1.69
C LYS A 43 1.58 -0.22 1.16
N LEU A 44 2.19 -0.07 -0.01
CA LEU A 44 3.16 -1.04 -0.54
C LEU A 44 4.41 -1.11 0.35
N ALA A 45 4.89 0.01 0.88
CA ALA A 45 5.99 0.01 1.86
C ALA A 45 5.60 -0.78 3.12
N ASP A 46 4.40 -0.55 3.65
CA ASP A 46 3.91 -1.32 4.80
C ASP A 46 3.84 -2.84 4.47
N LEU A 47 3.42 -3.21 3.25
CA LEU A 47 3.33 -4.62 2.83
C LEU A 47 4.68 -5.33 2.83
N LEU A 48 5.77 -4.62 2.51
CA LEU A 48 7.13 -5.18 2.54
C LEU A 48 7.58 -5.54 3.97
N ASP A 49 7.05 -4.82 4.97
CA ASP A 49 7.34 -5.06 6.38
C ASP A 49 6.32 -6.01 7.06
N MET A 50 5.27 -6.41 6.35
CA MET A 50 4.21 -7.25 6.90
C MET A 50 4.51 -8.76 6.79
N PRO A 51 4.23 -9.55 7.84
CA PRO A 51 4.22 -11.00 7.71
C PRO A 51 3.03 -11.44 6.85
N LEU A 52 3.22 -12.52 6.09
CA LEU A 52 2.23 -13.08 5.15
C LEU A 52 0.81 -13.22 5.72
N LYS A 53 0.67 -13.65 6.98
CA LYS A 53 -0.64 -13.80 7.64
C LYS A 53 -1.39 -12.47 7.80
N SER A 54 -0.66 -11.38 8.06
CA SER A 54 -1.25 -10.04 8.20
C SER A 54 -1.68 -9.48 6.85
N ILE A 55 -1.02 -9.88 5.76
CA ILE A 55 -1.43 -9.50 4.39
C ILE A 55 -2.79 -10.10 4.06
N ALA A 56 -3.02 -11.40 4.34
CA ALA A 56 -4.33 -12.02 4.17
C ALA A 56 -5.41 -11.31 5.01
N ALA A 57 -5.12 -11.00 6.27
CA ALA A 57 -6.06 -10.29 7.13
C ALA A 57 -6.40 -8.88 6.60
N ALA A 58 -5.42 -8.14 6.08
CA ALA A 58 -5.63 -6.82 5.50
C ALA A 58 -6.44 -6.87 4.18
N TRP A 59 -6.30 -7.95 3.41
CA TRP A 59 -7.16 -8.19 2.24
C TRP A 59 -8.60 -8.50 2.65
N GLU A 60 -8.79 -9.45 3.57
CA GLU A 60 -10.10 -9.87 4.07
C GLU A 60 -10.87 -8.73 4.75
N SER A 61 -10.15 -7.78 5.37
CA SER A 61 -10.77 -6.58 5.96
C SER A 61 -11.10 -5.49 4.93
N GLY A 62 -10.75 -5.67 3.65
CA GLY A 62 -10.90 -4.66 2.60
C GLY A 62 -9.92 -3.48 2.69
N ASP A 63 -8.93 -3.54 3.58
CA ASP A 63 -7.97 -2.43 3.79
C ASP A 63 -7.10 -2.22 2.53
N LEU A 64 -6.64 -3.31 1.91
CA LEU A 64 -5.88 -3.24 0.66
C LEU A 64 -6.72 -2.73 -0.52
N ILE A 65 -7.99 -3.14 -0.61
CA ILE A 65 -8.94 -2.66 -1.62
C ILE A 65 -9.18 -1.15 -1.46
N SER A 66 -9.33 -0.69 -0.21
CA SER A 66 -9.49 0.74 0.09
C SER A 66 -8.28 1.60 -0.33
N CYS A 67 -7.11 0.97 -0.44
CA CYS A 67 -5.88 1.59 -0.91
C CYS A 67 -5.65 1.42 -2.43
N GLY A 68 -6.61 0.82 -3.15
CA GLY A 68 -6.59 0.68 -4.60
C GLY A 68 -5.79 -0.52 -5.12
N PHE A 69 -5.56 -1.56 -4.29
CA PHE A 69 -4.99 -2.82 -4.76
C PHE A 69 -6.05 -3.73 -5.39
N THR A 70 -5.68 -4.43 -6.46
CA THR A 70 -6.45 -5.53 -7.02
C THR A 70 -6.00 -6.88 -6.45
N LEU A 71 -6.84 -7.91 -6.59
CA LEU A 71 -6.49 -9.26 -6.15
C LEU A 71 -5.19 -9.75 -6.80
N SER A 72 -5.08 -9.57 -8.13
CA SER A 72 -3.89 -9.98 -8.89
C SER A 72 -2.62 -9.29 -8.40
N GLU A 73 -2.67 -8.00 -8.07
CA GLU A 73 -1.50 -7.28 -7.56
C GLU A 73 -1.04 -7.83 -6.20
N VAL A 74 -1.96 -8.19 -5.32
CA VAL A 74 -1.63 -8.77 -4.01
C VAL A 74 -1.10 -10.20 -4.17
N GLU A 75 -1.66 -11.00 -5.07
CA GLU A 75 -1.13 -12.32 -5.39
C GLU A 75 0.30 -12.25 -5.96
N ASP A 76 0.53 -11.37 -6.93
CA ASP A 76 1.83 -11.19 -7.56
C ASP A 76 2.86 -10.70 -6.55
N PHE A 77 2.48 -9.77 -5.67
CA PHE A 77 3.31 -9.34 -4.55
C PHE A 77 3.72 -10.51 -3.65
N ILE A 78 2.75 -11.35 -3.24
CA ILE A 78 3.04 -12.51 -2.38
C ILE A 78 3.96 -13.50 -3.08
N ARG A 79 3.75 -13.77 -4.37
CA ARG A 79 4.58 -14.69 -5.17
C ARG A 79 6.00 -14.15 -5.35
N ALA A 80 6.17 -12.83 -5.44
CA ALA A 80 7.46 -12.17 -5.61
C ALA A 80 8.29 -12.11 -4.32
N ILE A 81 7.65 -11.86 -3.17
CA ILE A 81 8.36 -11.61 -1.89
C ILE A 81 8.50 -12.89 -1.05
N PHE A 82 7.52 -13.80 -1.08
CA PHE A 82 7.51 -14.99 -0.23
C PHE A 82 7.82 -16.26 -1.03
N SER A 83 8.73 -17.10 -0.51
CA SER A 83 9.09 -18.39 -1.10
C SER A 83 7.91 -19.37 -1.13
N ASP A 84 7.95 -20.34 -2.06
CA ASP A 84 6.91 -21.37 -2.11
C ASP A 84 6.89 -22.20 -0.83
N SER A 85 5.73 -22.19 -0.16
CA SER A 85 5.52 -22.88 1.10
C SER A 85 4.03 -23.20 1.26
N PRO A 86 3.67 -24.19 2.10
CA PRO A 86 2.27 -24.46 2.43
C PRO A 86 1.53 -23.22 2.95
N LEU A 87 2.21 -22.40 3.76
CA LEU A 87 1.64 -21.16 4.29
C LEU A 87 1.34 -20.14 3.18
N ARG A 88 2.20 -20.05 2.16
CA ARG A 88 1.95 -19.18 0.99
C ARG A 88 0.75 -19.65 0.18
N LYS A 89 0.63 -20.95 -0.06
CA LYS A 89 -0.50 -21.54 -0.81
C LYS A 89 -1.83 -21.29 -0.08
N GLU A 90 -1.82 -21.52 1.23
CA GLU A 90 -2.98 -21.22 2.09
C GLU A 90 -3.35 -19.73 2.04
N CYS A 91 -2.35 -18.84 2.13
CA CYS A 91 -2.59 -17.40 2.05
C CYS A 91 -3.23 -17.00 0.72
N LEU A 92 -2.72 -17.49 -0.40
CA LEU A 92 -3.28 -17.20 -1.73
C LEU A 92 -4.72 -17.71 -1.85
N TRP A 93 -4.99 -18.94 -1.39
CA TRP A 93 -6.35 -19.49 -1.38
C TRP A 93 -7.34 -18.65 -0.56
N ARG A 94 -6.90 -18.08 0.57
CA ARG A 94 -7.72 -17.17 1.37
C ARG A 94 -8.05 -15.87 0.64
N LEU A 95 -7.10 -15.31 -0.12
CA LEU A 95 -7.34 -14.10 -0.92
C LEU A 95 -8.42 -14.33 -1.98
N GLU A 96 -8.31 -15.45 -2.71
CA GLU A 96 -9.27 -15.86 -3.73
C GLU A 96 -10.66 -16.11 -3.13
N SER A 97 -10.72 -16.70 -1.93
CA SER A 97 -11.98 -17.02 -1.24
C SER A 97 -12.71 -15.78 -0.70
N ALA A 98 -11.98 -14.71 -0.39
CA ALA A 98 -12.52 -13.46 0.11
C ALA A 98 -12.86 -12.45 -1.02
N SER A 99 -13.22 -12.92 -2.21
CA SER A 99 -13.45 -12.06 -3.38
C SER A 99 -14.60 -11.07 -3.16
N PHE A 100 -14.37 -9.79 -3.50
CA PHE A 100 -15.31 -8.67 -3.42
C PHE A 100 -15.77 -8.19 -4.79
#